data_AF-A0A1F6JSL9-F1
#
_entry.id   AF-A0A1F6JSL9-F1
#
_cell.length_a   1.000
_cell.length_b   1.000
_cell.length_c   1.000
_cell.angle_alpha   90.00
_cell.angle_beta   90.00
_cell.angle_gamma   90.00
#
_symmetry.space_group_name_H-M   'P 1'
#
loop_
_entity.id
_entity.type
_entity.pdbx_description
1 polymer ?
#
loop_
_entity_poly.entity_id
_entity_poly.type
_entity_poly.pdbx_seq_one_letter_code
_entity_poly.pdbx_strand_id
1 'polypeptide(L)'
;MEIGKFLAIGVQVGAFISAFAGIAAGILMAAVTKKFGTGILASGFKSMGIGVFLIAFGIIFDAIQIYFQISTNIGVAITILREILFVLGTYIIVIAIKNTGDKLEALTK
;
A
#
# COMPACT_ATOMS: atom_id res chain seq x y z
N MET A 1 -13.92 30.27 -3.67
CA MET A 1 -14.74 29.03 -3.68
C MET A 1 -14.33 28.03 -4.77
N GLU A 2 -13.50 28.40 -5.77
CA GLU A 2 -13.10 27.49 -6.87
C GLU A 2 -11.83 26.67 -6.62
N ILE A 3 -10.83 27.23 -5.91
CA ILE A 3 -9.56 26.53 -5.62
C ILE A 3 -9.79 25.23 -4.85
N GLY A 4 -10.70 25.20 -3.88
CA GLY A 4 -10.99 24.01 -3.09
C GLY A 4 -11.53 22.83 -3.92
N LYS A 5 -12.28 23.11 -4.99
CA LYS A 5 -12.79 22.06 -5.89
C LYS A 5 -11.68 21.52 -6.79
N PHE A 6 -10.82 22.40 -7.31
CA PHE A 6 -9.66 21.99 -8.11
C PHE A 6 -8.68 21.12 -7.32
N LEU A 7 -8.42 21.49 -6.06
CA LEU A 7 -7.51 20.74 -5.18
C LEU A 7 -8.09 19.36 -4.83
N ALA A 8 -9.39 19.26 -4.58
CA ALA A 8 -10.07 17.99 -4.33
C ALA A 8 -10.00 17.03 -5.54
N ILE A 9 -10.18 17.54 -6.76
CA ILE A 9 -10.05 16.75 -7.99
C ILE A 9 -8.60 16.28 -8.16
N GLY A 10 -7.62 17.16 -7.96
CA GLY A 10 -6.20 16.82 -8.04
C GLY A 10 -5.81 15.72 -7.05
N VAL A 11 -6.28 15.81 -5.80
CA VAL A 11 -6.07 14.79 -4.77
C VAL A 11 -6.72 13.47 -5.16
N GLN A 12 -7.96 13.47 -5.67
CA GLN A 12 -8.63 12.23 -6.12
C GLN A 12 -7.89 11.55 -7.27
N VAL A 13 -7.45 12.31 -8.27
CA VAL A 13 -6.69 11.76 -9.41
C VAL A 13 -5.36 11.19 -8.94
N GLY A 14 -4.63 11.91 -8.08
CA GLY A 14 -3.37 11.44 -7.51
C GLY A 14 -3.54 10.18 -6.66
N ALA A 15 -4.60 10.12 -5.86
CA ALA A 15 -4.94 8.95 -5.05
C ALA A 15 -5.26 7.75 -5.95
N PHE A 16 -6.07 7.94 -6.99
CA PHE A 16 -6.41 6.86 -7.93
C PHE A 16 -5.16 6.31 -8.62
N ILE A 17 -4.30 7.17 -9.18
CA ILE A 17 -3.04 6.75 -9.80
C ILE A 17 -2.17 5.96 -8.80
N SER A 18 -2.07 6.45 -7.57
CA SER A 18 -1.28 5.80 -6.50
C SER A 18 -1.84 4.42 -6.13
N ALA A 19 -3.16 4.25 -6.08
CA ALA A 19 -3.80 2.97 -5.83
C ALA A 19 -3.50 1.95 -6.95
N PHE A 20 -3.61 2.35 -8.22
CA PHE A 20 -3.27 1.49 -9.35
C PHE A 20 -1.76 1.16 -9.40
N ALA A 21 -0.91 2.13 -9.10
CA ALA A 21 0.53 1.90 -8.99
C ALA A 21 0.84 0.88 -7.88
N GLY A 22 0.17 0.99 -6.73
CA GLY A 22 0.27 0.02 -5.63
C GLY A 22 -0.17 -1.38 -6.05
N ILE A 23 -1.32 -1.51 -6.71
CA ILE A 23 -1.80 -2.80 -7.24
C ILE A 23 -0.81 -3.39 -8.24
N ALA A 24 -0.34 -2.60 -9.20
CA ALA A 24 0.62 -3.04 -10.21
C ALA A 24 1.95 -3.48 -9.56
N ALA A 25 2.45 -2.73 -8.59
CA ALA A 25 3.64 -3.10 -7.83
C ALA A 25 3.43 -4.41 -7.06
N GLY A 26 2.29 -4.59 -6.40
CA GLY A 26 1.93 -5.84 -5.72
C GLY A 26 1.89 -7.05 -6.67
N ILE A 27 1.31 -6.88 -7.86
CA ILE A 27 1.28 -7.92 -8.91
C ILE A 27 2.71 -8.23 -9.40
N LEU A 28 3.54 -7.22 -9.66
CA LEU A 28 4.93 -7.40 -10.07
C LEU A 28 5.73 -8.14 -8.99
N MET A 29 5.59 -7.76 -7.72
CA MET A 29 6.23 -8.44 -6.60
C MET A 29 5.78 -9.90 -6.48
N ALA A 30 4.50 -10.20 -6.74
CA ALA A 30 3.99 -11.56 -6.78
C ALA A 30 4.57 -12.35 -7.96
N ALA A 31 4.69 -11.75 -9.15
CA ALA A 31 5.31 -12.37 -10.31
C ALA A 31 6.80 -12.65 -10.08
N VAL A 32 7.52 -11.70 -9.47
CA VAL A 32 8.92 -11.86 -9.04
C VAL A 32 9.04 -12.99 -8.02
N THR A 33 8.17 -13.02 -7.01
CA THR A 33 8.13 -14.11 -6.02
C THR A 33 7.96 -15.48 -6.70
N LYS A 34 7.05 -15.59 -7.69
CA LYS A 34 6.87 -16.83 -8.46
C LYS A 34 8.10 -17.20 -9.29
N LYS A 35 8.80 -16.21 -9.87
CA LYS A 35 10.00 -16.44 -10.69
C LYS A 35 11.17 -16.94 -9.85
N PHE A 36 11.37 -16.40 -8.65
CA PHE A 36 12.43 -16.84 -7.75
C PHE A 36 12.06 -18.13 -7.00
N GLY A 37 10.76 -18.42 -6.82
CA GLY A 37 10.24 -19.67 -6.27
C GLY A 37 10.48 -19.82 -4.77
N THR A 38 11.74 -19.86 -4.36
CA THR A 38 12.21 -19.95 -2.97
C THR A 38 13.44 -19.05 -2.77
N GLY A 39 13.80 -18.80 -1.51
CA GLY A 39 14.98 -17.99 -1.15
C GLY A 39 14.66 -16.60 -0.59
N ILE A 40 15.72 -15.88 -0.22
CA ILE A 40 15.64 -14.63 0.57
C ILE A 40 14.86 -13.55 -0.18
N LEU A 41 15.14 -13.39 -1.48
CA LEU A 41 14.47 -12.41 -2.33
C LEU A 41 12.98 -12.75 -2.53
N ALA A 42 12.65 -14.01 -2.80
CA ALA A 42 11.25 -14.44 -2.96
C ALA A 42 10.44 -14.17 -1.68
N SER A 43 11.01 -14.51 -0.51
CA SER A 43 10.37 -14.23 0.78
C SER A 43 10.23 -12.73 1.06
N GLY A 44 11.24 -11.93 0.69
CA GLY A 44 11.21 -10.48 0.85
C GLY A 44 10.14 -9.82 -0.01
N PHE A 45 10.14 -10.12 -1.32
CA PHE A 45 9.16 -9.58 -2.27
C PHE A 45 7.73 -9.99 -1.94
N LYS A 46 7.52 -11.22 -1.44
CA LYS A 46 6.20 -11.66 -0.97
C LYS A 46 5.69 -10.78 0.17
N SER A 47 6.51 -10.55 1.19
CA SER A 47 6.11 -9.72 2.34
C SER A 47 5.94 -8.26 1.97
N MET A 48 6.84 -7.69 1.15
CA MET A 48 6.69 -6.33 0.63
C MET A 48 5.41 -6.18 -0.18
N GLY A 49 5.10 -7.15 -1.05
CA GLY A 49 3.89 -7.15 -1.87
C GLY A 49 2.62 -7.09 -1.04
N ILE A 50 2.55 -7.85 0.07
CA ILE A 50 1.41 -7.80 1.00
C ILE A 50 1.25 -6.40 1.59
N GLY A 51 2.34 -5.77 2.04
CA GLY A 51 2.30 -4.42 2.59
C GLY A 51 1.87 -3.37 1.56
N VAL A 52 2.33 -3.49 0.31
CA VAL A 52 1.92 -2.62 -0.80
C VAL A 52 0.42 -2.78 -1.12
N PHE A 53 -0.11 -4.01 -1.09
CA PHE A 53 -1.55 -4.23 -1.26
C PHE A 53 -2.36 -3.57 -0.15
N LEU A 54 -1.93 -3.67 1.11
CA LEU A 54 -2.62 -3.01 2.23
C LEU A 54 -2.68 -1.49 2.04
N ILE A 55 -1.57 -0.88 1.60
CA ILE A 55 -1.53 0.56 1.29
C ILE A 55 -2.50 0.89 0.16
N ALA A 56 -2.48 0.12 -0.93
CA ALA A 56 -3.39 0.34 -2.06
C ALA A 56 -4.86 0.25 -1.64
N PHE A 57 -5.22 -0.72 -0.79
CA PHE A 57 -6.56 -0.81 -0.20
C PHE A 57 -6.89 0.41 0.67
N GLY A 58 -5.95 0.88 1.51
CA GLY A 58 -6.13 2.10 2.30
C GLY A 58 -6.47 3.32 1.45
N ILE A 59 -5.77 3.50 0.31
CA ILE A 59 -6.04 4.57 -0.65
C ILE A 59 -7.43 4.43 -1.29
N ILE A 60 -7.85 3.20 -1.62
CA ILE A 60 -9.19 2.96 -2.19
C ILE A 60 -10.29 3.30 -1.19
N PHE A 61 -10.14 2.90 0.08
CA PHE A 61 -11.10 3.23 1.13
C PHE A 61 -11.21 4.74 1.36
N ASP A 62 -10.09 5.46 1.31
CA ASP A 62 -10.07 6.93 1.38
C ASP A 62 -10.84 7.55 0.21
N ALA A 63 -10.59 7.09 -1.02
CA ALA A 63 -11.31 7.56 -2.20
C ALA A 63 -12.82 7.29 -2.13
N ILE A 64 -13.24 6.11 -1.63
CA ILE A 64 -14.65 5.76 -1.42
C ILE A 64 -15.28 6.73 -0.42
N GLN A 65 -14.63 6.98 0.71
CA GLN A 65 -15.14 7.89 1.74
C GLN A 65 -15.36 9.30 1.20
N ILE A 66 -14.39 9.82 0.44
CA ILE A 66 -14.45 11.15 -0.16
C ILE A 66 -15.55 11.22 -1.23
N TYR A 67 -15.67 10.19 -2.09
CA TYR A 67 -16.62 10.18 -3.20
C TYR A 67 -18.08 10.06 -2.72
N PHE A 68 -18.35 9.17 -1.76
CA PHE A 68 -19.70 8.96 -1.23
C PHE A 68 -20.09 9.95 -0.12
N GLN A 69 -19.19 10.87 0.24
CA GLN A 69 -19.42 11.88 1.29
C GLN A 69 -19.96 11.28 2.59
N ILE A 70 -19.42 10.13 3.00
CA ILE A 70 -19.90 9.38 4.17
C ILE A 70 -19.49 10.15 5.43
N SER A 71 -20.41 10.97 5.97
CA SER A 71 -20.16 11.89 7.09
C SER A 71 -20.67 11.39 8.45
N THR A 72 -21.26 10.21 8.51
CA THR A 72 -21.80 9.60 9.74
C THR A 72 -20.76 8.76 10.48
N ASN A 73 -21.14 8.07 11.56
CA ASN A 73 -20.29 7.12 12.30
C ASN A 73 -19.57 6.10 11.41
N ILE A 74 -20.14 5.75 10.25
CA ILE A 74 -19.52 4.87 9.26
C ILE A 74 -18.26 5.51 8.65
N GLY A 75 -18.27 6.82 8.42
CA GLY A 75 -17.12 7.57 7.92
C GLY A 75 -15.94 7.53 8.90
N VAL A 76 -16.21 7.66 10.20
CA VAL A 76 -15.17 7.54 11.24
C VAL A 76 -14.56 6.13 11.25
N ALA A 77 -15.40 5.08 11.12
CA ALA A 77 -14.90 3.71 11.04
C ALA A 77 -14.02 3.47 9.80
N ILE A 78 -14.39 4.02 8.64
CA ILE A 78 -13.58 3.95 7.41
C ILE A 78 -12.25 4.71 7.58
N THR A 79 -12.26 5.88 8.22
CA THR A 79 -11.05 6.65 8.54
C THR A 79 -10.09 5.85 9.43
N ILE A 80 -10.60 5.19 10.47
CA ILE A 80 -9.78 4.35 11.35
C ILE A 80 -9.24 3.15 10.56
N LEU A 81 -10.07 2.50 9.75
CA LEU A 81 -9.66 1.35 8.93
C LEU A 81 -8.53 1.71 7.98
N ARG A 82 -8.63 2.84 7.24
CA ARG A 82 -7.56 3.26 6.32
C ARG A 82 -6.26 3.54 7.07
N GLU A 83 -6.30 4.19 8.23
CA GLU A 83 -5.09 4.49 9.01
C GLU A 83 -4.42 3.20 9.48
N ILE A 84 -5.20 2.23 9.97
CA ILE A 84 -4.68 0.92 10.33
C ILE A 84 -4.04 0.23 9.11
N LEU A 85 -4.67 0.27 7.94
CA LEU A 85 -4.12 -0.30 6.71
C LEU A 85 -2.80 0.37 6.30
N PHE A 86 -2.70 1.70 6.40
CA PHE A 86 -1.47 2.43 6.11
C PHE A 86 -0.35 2.08 7.10
N VAL A 87 -0.63 2.08 8.40
CA VAL A 87 0.37 1.75 9.43
C VAL A 87 0.83 0.30 9.29
N LEU A 88 -0.09 -0.65 9.15
CA LEU A 88 0.28 -2.06 8.96
C LEU A 88 1.02 -2.29 7.64
N GLY A 89 0.57 -1.68 6.55
CA GLY A 89 1.19 -1.82 5.24
C GLY A 89 2.63 -1.29 5.24
N THR A 90 2.83 -0.07 5.76
CA THR A 90 4.18 0.53 5.89
C THR A 90 5.08 -0.28 6.83
N TYR A 91 4.57 -0.70 7.99
CA TYR A 91 5.31 -1.52 8.94
C TYR A 91 5.78 -2.85 8.32
N ILE A 92 4.88 -3.55 7.61
CA ILE A 92 5.21 -4.80 6.92
C ILE A 92 6.31 -4.57 5.87
N ILE A 93 6.23 -3.50 5.09
CA ILE A 93 7.26 -3.16 4.08
C ILE A 93 8.61 -2.93 4.75
N VAL A 94 8.67 -2.09 5.79
CA VAL A 94 9.93 -1.75 6.48
C VAL A 94 10.58 -3.00 7.08
N ILE A 95 9.80 -3.85 7.76
CA ILE A 95 10.32 -5.10 8.32
C ILE A 95 10.74 -6.08 7.22
N ALA A 96 9.98 -6.18 6.14
CA ALA A 96 10.35 -7.05 5.02
C ALA A 96 11.69 -6.60 4.41
N ILE A 97 11.89 -5.30 4.22
CA ILE A 97 13.17 -4.74 3.73
C ILE A 97 14.29 -5.07 4.70
N LYS A 98 14.13 -4.77 6.00
CA LYS A 98 15.14 -5.06 7.02
C LYS A 98 15.51 -6.54 7.02
N ASN A 99 14.54 -7.43 7.14
CA ASN A 99 14.79 -8.87 7.20
C ASN A 99 15.43 -9.42 5.92
N THR A 100 15.10 -8.85 4.77
CA THR A 100 15.72 -9.24 3.49
C THR A 100 17.16 -8.75 3.43
N GLY A 101 17.42 -7.51 3.85
CA GLY A 101 18.75 -6.93 3.95
C GLY A 101 19.66 -7.70 4.89
N ASP A 102 19.20 -7.96 6.12
CA ASP A 102 19.96 -8.70 7.14
C ASP A 102 20.38 -10.09 6.62
N LYS A 103 19.48 -10.78 5.91
CA LYS A 103 19.76 -12.11 5.31
C LYS A 103 20.72 -12.04 4.13
N LEU A 104 20.66 -10.97 3.32
CA LEU A 104 21.59 -10.77 2.22
C LEU A 104 22.99 -10.45 2.75
N GLU A 105 23.10 -9.61 3.79
CA GLU A 105 24.37 -9.28 4.43
C GLU A 105 25.04 -10.53 5.02
N ALA A 106 24.25 -11.42 5.64
CA ALA A 106 24.74 -12.68 6.18
C ALA A 106 25.28 -13.66 5.13
N LEU A 107 24.93 -13.50 3.85
CA LEU A 107 25.49 -14.30 2.75
C LEU A 107 26.76 -13.69 2.15
N THR A 108 27.03 -12.41 2.44
CA THR A 108 28.20 -11.68 1.94
C THR A 108 29.34 -11.58 2.96
N LYS A 109 29.11 -12.04 4.19
CA LYS A 109 30.11 -12.20 5.24
C LYS A 109 30.63 -13.64 5.25
#